data_AF-A0AAV5CB72-F1
#
_entry.id   AF-A0AAV5CB72-F1
#
_cell.length_a   1.000
_cell.length_b   1.000
_cell.length_c   1.000
_cell.angle_alpha   90.00
_cell.angle_beta   90.00
_cell.angle_gamma   90.00
#
_symmetry.space_group_name_H-M   'P 1'
#
loop_
_entity.id
_entity.type
_entity.pdbx_description
1 polymer ?
#
loop_
_entity_poly.entity_id
_entity_poly.type
_entity_poly.pdbx_seq_one_letter_code
_entity_poly.pdbx_strand_id
1 'polypeptide(L)'
;MILSALATSVGINLALTVLLAGAYTLLRRRPAYVEVYSPRRPYAPLEPWLCAAWRRSEEEIHAAAGLDGVVFVRIFVFSIRVFTAAVVLGLGVLLPVNFLGDQLRNIDFHDLPNKSVDLFSISNVQDGSKK
;
A
#
# COMPACT_ATOMS: atom_id res chain seq x y z
N MET A 1 14.09 -12.52 6.89
CA MET A 1 14.19 -11.57 5.73
C MET A 1 15.04 -10.37 6.12
N ILE A 2 15.95 -9.90 5.27
CA ILE A 2 16.82 -8.76 5.62
C ILE A 2 16.02 -7.45 5.55
N LEU A 3 15.88 -6.76 6.68
CA LEU A 3 15.10 -5.54 6.79
C LEU A 3 15.64 -4.41 5.89
N SER A 4 16.97 -4.29 5.76
CA SER A 4 17.59 -3.28 4.89
C SER A 4 17.30 -3.49 3.41
N ALA A 5 17.19 -4.74 2.96
CA ALA A 5 16.81 -5.07 1.59
C ALA A 5 15.34 -4.70 1.34
N LEU A 6 14.43 -5.00 2.28
CA LEU A 6 13.03 -4.59 2.21
C LEU A 6 12.92 -3.06 2.16
N ALA A 7 13.59 -2.36 3.09
CA ALA A 7 13.54 -0.91 3.19
C ALA A 7 14.07 -0.23 1.90
N THR A 8 15.18 -0.72 1.35
CA THR A 8 15.73 -0.22 0.08
C THR A 8 14.75 -0.43 -1.07
N SER A 9 14.16 -1.63 -1.18
CA SER A 9 13.18 -1.93 -2.23
C SER A 9 11.93 -1.05 -2.14
N VAL A 10 11.35 -0.92 -0.94
CA VAL A 10 10.19 -0.05 -0.69
C VAL A 10 10.53 1.40 -0.99
N GLY A 11 11.70 1.88 -0.54
CA GLY A 11 12.16 3.24 -0.76
C GLY A 11 12.30 3.58 -2.24
N ILE A 12 12.93 2.70 -3.04
CA ILE A 12 13.09 2.89 -4.48
C ILE A 12 11.73 2.91 -5.19
N ASN A 13 10.84 1.95 -4.89
CA ASN A 13 9.52 1.91 -5.50
C ASN A 13 8.66 3.13 -5.14
N LEU A 14 8.74 3.59 -3.89
CA LEU A 14 8.04 4.80 -3.45
C LEU A 14 8.59 6.05 -4.14
N ALA A 15 9.92 6.19 -4.23
CA ALA A 15 10.55 7.30 -4.92
C ALA A 15 10.16 7.35 -6.40
N LEU A 16 10.16 6.21 -7.08
CA LEU A 16 9.70 6.09 -8.47
C LEU A 16 8.22 6.48 -8.59
N THR A 17 7.38 6.01 -7.67
CA THR A 17 5.94 6.36 -7.64
C THR A 17 5.73 7.87 -7.52
N VAL A 18 6.45 8.53 -6.61
CA VAL A 18 6.38 9.98 -6.41
C VAL A 18 6.88 10.73 -7.65
N LEU A 19 7.97 10.26 -8.27
CA LEU A 19 8.51 10.84 -9.49
C LEU A 19 7.50 10.76 -10.64
N LEU A 20 6.90 9.58 -10.86
CA LEU A 20 5.89 9.37 -11.92
C LEU A 20 4.61 10.16 -11.65
N ALA A 21 4.13 10.20 -10.40
CA ALA A 21 2.98 11.03 -10.02
C ALA A 21 3.25 12.53 -10.21
N GLY A 22 4.48 12.97 -9.92
CA GLY A 22 4.96 14.32 -10.20
C GLY A 22 4.98 14.63 -11.69
N ALA A 23 5.58 13.75 -12.50
CA ALA A 23 5.61 13.87 -13.96
C ALA A 23 4.19 13.94 -14.54
N TYR A 24 3.29 13.04 -14.12
CA TYR A 24 1.88 13.09 -14.49
C TYR A 24 1.24 14.45 -14.15
N THR A 25 1.48 14.96 -12.94
CA THR A 25 0.94 16.24 -12.48
C THR A 25 1.46 17.42 -13.31
N LEU A 26 2.71 17.37 -13.78
CA LEU A 26 3.30 18.38 -14.66
C LEU A 26 2.77 18.28 -16.09
N LEU A 27 2.67 17.06 -16.64
CA LEU A 27 2.25 16.82 -18.01
C LEU A 27 0.77 17.16 -18.23
N ARG A 28 -0.13 16.77 -17.32
CA ARG A 28 -1.57 17.09 -17.41
C ARG A 28 -1.90 18.59 -17.38
N ARG A 29 -0.96 19.43 -16.90
CA ARG A 29 -1.11 20.90 -16.84
C ARG A 29 -0.83 21.58 -18.17
N ARG A 30 -0.13 20.92 -19.09
CA ARG A 30 0.28 21.50 -20.38
C ARG A 30 -0.88 21.37 -21.37
N PRO A 31 -1.29 22.45 -22.06
CA PRO A 31 -2.42 22.42 -23.00
C PRO A 31 -2.19 21.43 -24.15
N ALA A 32 -0.93 21.25 -24.58
CA ALA A 32 -0.57 20.31 -25.64
C ALA A 32 -0.85 18.83 -25.32
N TYR A 33 -0.97 18.46 -24.04
CA TYR A 33 -1.20 17.07 -23.62
C TYR A 33 -2.61 16.82 -23.07
N VAL A 34 -3.48 17.83 -23.13
CA VAL A 34 -4.85 17.76 -22.59
C VAL A 34 -5.66 16.65 -23.26
N GLU A 35 -5.54 16.48 -24.57
CA GLU A 35 -6.25 15.45 -25.33
C GLU A 35 -5.89 14.03 -24.86
N VAL A 36 -4.63 13.83 -24.43
CA VAL A 36 -4.15 12.53 -23.93
C VAL A 36 -4.61 12.28 -22.50
N TYR A 37 -4.46 13.27 -21.60
CA TYR A 37 -4.69 13.08 -20.16
C TYR A 37 -6.13 13.37 -19.70
N SER A 38 -6.89 14.15 -20.45
CA SER A 38 -8.28 14.49 -20.13
C SER A 38 -9.15 14.56 -21.41
N PRO A 39 -9.22 13.48 -22.23
CA PRO A 39 -9.97 13.49 -23.49
C PRO A 39 -11.46 13.78 -23.28
N ARG A 40 -12.03 13.34 -22.15
CA ARG A 40 -13.45 13.54 -21.82
C ARG A 40 -13.76 14.91 -21.23
N ARG A 41 -12.75 15.62 -20.71
CA ARG A 41 -12.91 16.93 -20.03
C ARG A 41 -11.69 17.83 -20.27
N PRO A 42 -11.42 18.26 -21.52
CA PRO A 42 -10.18 18.94 -21.87
C PRO A 42 -10.00 20.32 -21.21
N TYR A 43 -11.08 20.96 -20.76
CA TYR A 43 -11.04 22.29 -20.14
C TYR A 43 -11.49 22.30 -18.69
N ALA A 44 -11.39 21.16 -17.99
CA ALA A 44 -11.70 21.11 -16.57
C ALA A 44 -10.72 21.95 -15.75
N PRO A 45 -11.17 22.60 -14.66
CA PRO A 45 -10.29 23.32 -13.75
C PRO A 45 -9.15 22.43 -13.25
N LEU A 46 -7.99 23.05 -13.06
CA LEU A 46 -6.81 22.35 -12.59
C LEU A 46 -6.92 22.03 -11.10
N GLU A 47 -7.58 20.93 -10.77
CA GLU A 47 -7.77 20.49 -9.39
C GLU A 47 -6.67 19.50 -8.93
N PRO A 48 -6.39 19.39 -7.62
CA PRO A 48 -5.58 18.31 -7.07
C PRO A 48 -6.23 16.95 -7.41
N TRP A 49 -5.68 16.26 -8.41
CA TRP A 49 -6.34 15.09 -9.01
C TRP A 49 -6.51 13.95 -8.01
N LEU A 50 -5.53 13.76 -7.11
CA LEU A 50 -5.57 12.69 -6.13
C LEU A 50 -6.71 12.89 -5.13
N CYS A 51 -6.83 14.10 -4.57
CA CYS A 51 -7.93 14.44 -3.67
C CYS A 51 -9.28 14.42 -4.40
N ALA A 52 -9.33 14.93 -5.63
CA ALA A 52 -10.54 14.93 -6.45
C ALA A 52 -11.00 13.49 -6.76
N ALA A 53 -10.09 12.59 -7.10
CA ALA A 53 -10.38 11.18 -7.35
C ALA A 53 -10.89 10.46 -6.09
N TRP A 54 -10.29 10.74 -4.92
CA TRP A 54 -10.71 10.14 -3.65
C TRP A 54 -12.11 10.56 -3.20
N ARG A 55 -12.54 11.77 -3.56
CA ARG A 55 -13.85 12.31 -3.18
C ARG A 55 -15.00 11.90 -4.12
N ARG A 56 -14.71 11.21 -5.23
CA ARG A 56 -15.74 10.80 -6.20
C ARG A 56 -16.74 9.85 -5.57
N SER A 57 -18.02 10.13 -5.76
CA SER A 57 -19.09 9.24 -5.33
C SER A 57 -19.28 8.09 -6.32
N GLU A 58 -19.94 7.02 -5.88
CA GLU A 58 -20.26 5.88 -6.75
C GLU A 58 -21.08 6.31 -7.97
N GLU A 59 -21.99 7.28 -7.80
CA GLU A 59 -22.89 7.71 -8.87
C GLU A 59 -22.16 8.51 -9.95
N GLU A 60 -21.15 9.28 -9.55
CA GLU A 60 -20.25 9.94 -10.48
C GLU A 60 -19.39 8.94 -11.26
N ILE A 61 -18.92 7.88 -10.59
CA ILE A 61 -18.17 6.79 -11.24
C ILE A 61 -19.07 6.03 -12.21
N HIS A 62 -20.32 5.76 -11.83
CA HIS A 62 -21.30 5.10 -12.69
C HIS A 62 -21.60 5.95 -13.93
N ALA A 63 -21.86 7.25 -13.75
CA ALA A 63 -22.11 8.16 -14.86
C ALA A 63 -20.89 8.31 -15.80
N ALA A 64 -19.67 8.23 -15.27
CA ALA A 64 -18.44 8.39 -16.06
C ALA A 64 -17.95 7.09 -16.72
N ALA A 65 -18.08 5.94 -16.05
CA ALA A 65 -17.44 4.67 -16.43
C ALA A 65 -18.40 3.48 -16.55
N GLY A 66 -19.69 3.68 -16.26
CA GLY A 66 -20.71 2.62 -16.32
C GLY A 66 -20.66 1.65 -15.15
N LEU A 67 -21.38 0.54 -15.29
CA LEU A 67 -21.47 -0.50 -14.25
C LEU A 67 -20.12 -1.19 -14.01
N ASP A 68 -19.40 -1.54 -15.09
CA ASP A 68 -18.12 -2.25 -15.00
C ASP A 68 -17.08 -1.45 -14.21
N GLY A 69 -17.03 -0.13 -14.41
CA GLY A 69 -16.16 0.77 -13.66
C GLY A 69 -16.47 0.79 -12.16
N VAL A 70 -17.76 0.80 -11.79
CA VAL A 70 -18.19 0.74 -10.38
C VAL A 70 -17.79 -0.59 -9.75
N VAL A 71 -18.04 -1.71 -10.44
CA VAL A 71 -17.67 -3.05 -9.96
C VAL A 71 -16.17 -3.15 -9.77
N PHE A 72 -15.37 -2.63 -10.71
CA PHE A 72 -13.91 -2.61 -10.61
C PHE A 72 -13.43 -1.86 -9.35
N VAL A 73 -13.97 -0.66 -9.08
CA VAL A 73 -13.63 0.10 -7.86
C VAL A 73 -14.06 -0.66 -6.60
N ARG A 74 -15.22 -1.32 -6.61
CA ARG A 74 -15.72 -2.11 -5.48
C ARG A 74 -14.78 -3.26 -5.11
N ILE A 75 -14.08 -3.87 -6.07
CA ILE A 75 -13.08 -4.91 -5.78
C ILE A 75 -11.95 -4.35 -4.92
N PHE A 76 -11.45 -3.14 -5.21
CA PHE A 76 -10.42 -2.49 -4.39
C PHE A 76 -10.94 -2.11 -3.01
N VAL A 77 -12.13 -1.51 -2.92
CA VAL A 77 -12.75 -1.13 -1.63
C VAL A 77 -12.97 -2.37 -0.77
N PHE A 78 -13.47 -3.46 -1.36
CA PHE A 78 -13.64 -4.73 -0.67
C PHE A 78 -12.30 -5.27 -0.16
N SER A 79 -11.27 -5.27 -1.01
CA SER A 79 -9.92 -5.73 -0.64
C SER A 79 -9.37 -4.93 0.53
N ILE A 80 -9.45 -3.60 0.49
CA ILE A 80 -9.00 -2.72 1.59
C ILE A 80 -9.72 -3.07 2.89
N ARG A 81 -11.04 -3.32 2.87
CA ARG A 81 -11.81 -3.68 4.06
C ARG A 81 -11.34 -5.01 4.66
N VAL A 82 -11.15 -6.04 3.83
CA VAL A 82 -10.67 -7.36 4.28
C VAL A 82 -9.26 -7.25 4.85
N PHE A 83 -8.34 -6.59 4.15
CA PHE A 83 -6.97 -6.41 4.61
C PHE A 83 -6.88 -5.53 5.86
N THR A 84 -7.78 -4.56 6.05
CA THR A 84 -7.81 -3.75 7.28
C THR A 84 -8.13 -4.64 8.49
N ALA A 85 -9.10 -5.54 8.38
CA ALA A 85 -9.40 -6.50 9.45
C ALA A 85 -8.19 -7.42 9.73
N ALA A 86 -7.54 -7.91 8.67
CA ALA A 86 -6.33 -8.73 8.81
C ALA A 86 -5.16 -7.95 9.44
N VAL A 87 -4.96 -6.69 9.10
CA VAL A 87 -3.93 -5.81 9.69
C VAL A 87 -4.22 -5.57 11.17
N VAL A 88 -5.47 -5.33 11.55
CA VAL A 88 -5.84 -5.17 12.96
C VAL A 88 -5.55 -6.44 13.76
N LEU A 89 -5.91 -7.62 13.25
CA LEU A 89 -5.58 -8.89 13.90
C LEU A 89 -4.06 -9.16 13.91
N GLY A 90 -3.39 -8.86 12.81
CA GLY A 90 -1.95 -9.03 12.65
C GLY A 90 -1.15 -8.16 13.62
N LEU A 91 -1.45 -6.87 13.70
CA LEU A 91 -0.76 -5.94 14.59
C LEU A 91 -1.21 -6.07 16.05
N GLY A 92 -2.48 -6.36 16.29
CA GLY A 92 -3.06 -6.42 17.64
C GLY A 92 -2.84 -7.74 18.37
N VAL A 93 -2.73 -8.86 17.65
CA VAL A 93 -2.61 -10.20 18.24
C VAL A 93 -1.32 -10.89 17.80
N LEU A 94 -1.14 -11.10 16.49
CA LEU A 94 -0.05 -11.94 15.98
C LEU A 94 1.33 -11.32 16.26
N LEU A 95 1.48 -10.02 16.05
CA LEU A 95 2.75 -9.32 16.20
C LEU A 95 3.24 -9.30 17.66
N PRO A 96 2.40 -8.97 18.67
CA PRO A 96 2.77 -9.13 20.08
C PRO A 96 3.08 -10.57 20.47
N VAL A 97 2.23 -11.53 20.08
CA VAL A 97 2.41 -12.95 20.43
C VAL A 97 3.75 -13.48 19.91
N ASN A 98 4.09 -13.18 18.66
CA ASN A 98 5.35 -13.61 18.06
C ASN A 98 6.55 -12.90 18.68
N PHE A 99 6.44 -11.60 19.00
CA PHE A 99 7.53 -10.84 19.62
C PHE A 99 7.88 -11.33 21.04
N LEU A 100 6.88 -11.79 21.80
CA LEU A 100 7.10 -12.37 23.14
C LEU A 100 7.70 -13.79 23.11
N GLY A 101 7.91 -14.36 21.92
CA GLY A 101 8.67 -15.58 21.75
C GLY A 101 10.14 -15.42 22.17
N ASP A 102 10.73 -16.50 22.66
CA ASP A 102 12.10 -16.54 23.18
C ASP A 102 13.03 -17.45 22.37
N GLN A 103 12.53 -18.05 21.27
CA GLN A 103 13.30 -18.99 20.44
C GLN A 103 14.54 -18.33 19.82
N LEU A 104 14.44 -17.06 19.40
CA LEU A 104 15.54 -16.34 18.75
C LEU A 104 16.40 -15.53 19.74
N ARG A 105 16.17 -15.63 21.07
CA ARG A 105 16.88 -14.82 22.08
C ARG A 105 18.34 -15.25 22.33
N ASN A 106 18.71 -16.47 21.91
CA ASN A 106 20.08 -16.99 22.00
C ASN A 106 20.98 -16.57 20.82
N ILE A 107 20.50 -15.69 19.94
CA ILE A 107 21.26 -15.24 18.75
C ILE A 107 22.12 -14.04 19.12
N ASP A 108 23.38 -14.10 18.71
CA ASP A 108 24.39 -13.08 18.96
C ASP A 108 23.94 -11.71 18.41
N PHE A 109 24.21 -10.62 19.14
CA PHE A 109 23.71 -9.28 18.79
C PHE A 109 24.18 -8.80 17.42
N HIS A 110 25.24 -9.40 16.88
CA HIS A 110 25.79 -9.12 15.56
C HIS A 110 24.90 -9.60 14.39
N ASP A 111 24.05 -10.62 14.60
CA ASP A 111 23.16 -11.18 13.57
C ASP A 111 21.73 -10.60 13.59
N LEU A 112 21.41 -9.76 14.58
CA LEU A 112 20.13 -9.07 14.72
C LEU A 112 19.68 -8.28 13.47
N PRO A 113 20.55 -7.52 12.78
CA PRO A 113 20.13 -6.78 11.59
C PRO A 113 19.59 -7.70 10.48
N ASN A 114 20.17 -8.89 10.35
CA ASN A 114 19.83 -9.86 9.31
C ASN A 114 18.58 -10.68 9.65
N LYS A 115 18.26 -10.86 10.94
CA LYS A 115 17.11 -11.65 11.44
C LYS A 115 16.00 -10.81 12.10
N SER A 116 16.07 -9.49 12.01
CA SER A 116 15.13 -8.56 12.67
C SER A 116 13.66 -8.79 12.31
N VAL A 117 13.34 -9.19 11.07
CA VAL A 117 11.96 -9.51 10.67
C VAL A 117 11.48 -10.84 11.28
N ASP A 118 12.40 -11.77 11.50
CA ASP A 118 12.06 -13.12 11.96
C ASP A 118 11.62 -13.13 13.44
N LEU A 119 11.98 -12.08 14.20
CA LEU A 119 11.50 -11.83 15.57
C LEU A 119 9.98 -11.61 15.66
N PHE A 120 9.37 -11.05 14.62
CA PHE A 120 7.93 -10.78 14.56
C PHE A 120 7.14 -11.89 13.86
N SER A 121 7.83 -12.97 13.49
CA SER A 121 7.27 -14.11 12.76
C SER A 121 7.11 -15.33 13.67
N ILE A 122 6.44 -16.36 13.15
CA ILE A 122 6.31 -17.67 13.81
C ILE A 122 7.68 -18.30 14.11
N SER A 123 8.74 -17.90 13.40
CA SER A 123 10.12 -18.34 13.65
C SER A 123 10.64 -18.01 15.06
N ASN A 124 10.00 -17.08 15.78
CA ASN A 124 10.34 -16.74 17.17
C ASN A 124 9.53 -17.53 18.22
N VAL A 125 8.54 -18.33 17.80
CA VAL A 125 7.72 -19.16 18.69
C VAL A 125 8.39 -20.52 18.86
N GLN A 126 8.44 -21.03 20.10
CA GLN A 126 9.05 -22.33 20.41
C GLN A 126 8.35 -23.50 19.70
N ASP A 127 9.12 -24.44 19.16
CA ASP A 127 8.60 -25.69 18.61
C ASP A 127 7.80 -26.49 19.65
N GLY A 128 6.59 -26.93 19.30
CA GLY A 128 5.68 -27.64 20.22
C GLY A 128 4.91 -26.74 21.19
N SER A 129 5.00 -25.41 21.03
CA SER A 129 4.19 -24.44 21.76
C SER A 129 2.68 -24.63 21.49
N LYS A 130 1.86 -24.39 22.52
CA LYS A 130 0.38 -24.32 22.40
C LYS A 130 -0.12 -22.93 21.96
N LYS A 131 0.79 -21.98 21.80
CA LYS A 131 0.55 -20.62 21.31
C LYS A 131 0.52 -20.60 19.79
#